data_AF-A0A0R1W3C6-F1
#
_entry.id   AF-A0A0R1W3C6-F1
#
_cell.length_a   1.000
_cell.length_b   1.000
_cell.length_c   1.000
_cell.angle_alpha   90.00
_cell.angle_beta   90.00
_cell.angle_gamma   90.00
#
_symmetry.space_group_name_H-M   'P 1'
#
loop_
_entity.id
_entity.type
_entity.pdbx_description
1 polymer ?
#
loop_
_entity_poly.entity_id
_entity_poly.type
_entity_poly.pdbx_seq_one_letter_code
_entity_poly.pdbx_strand_id
1 'polypeptide(L)'
;MLALSIKNPYAMQIIYGDKKIEYRTWPPKNVKEFLLVSSSTPSNVDFGLGLPNGYALAIVEITSVSDRKNRDGNYEWHVRPKMPIKPFKVKGKLHFYDVDGQLIEPLPDLVKSMKEYIKNPESEKATPFYTEFLEPLEGIGTKQMPKKYQKILKETNDWNAVGQAWVDAAR
;
A
#
# COMPACT_ATOMS: atom_id res chain seq x y z
N MET A 1 -2.31 15.45 9.64
CA MET A 1 -3.14 14.21 9.62
C MET A 1 -2.30 13.08 10.14
N LEU A 2 -2.86 12.20 10.98
CA LEU A 2 -2.13 11.04 11.46
C LEU A 2 -1.89 10.04 10.31
N ALA A 3 -0.64 9.61 10.17
CA ALA A 3 -0.19 8.66 9.19
C ALA A 3 0.28 7.37 9.86
N LEU A 4 0.18 6.25 9.14
CA LEU A 4 0.70 4.96 9.56
C LEU A 4 1.60 4.39 8.47
N SER A 5 2.83 4.05 8.86
CA SER A 5 3.78 3.37 7.98
C SER A 5 3.51 1.86 7.99
N ILE A 6 3.31 1.28 6.80
CA ILE A 6 3.06 -0.16 6.59
C ILE A 6 4.05 -0.68 5.54
N LYS A 7 4.67 -1.83 5.79
CA LYS A 7 5.60 -2.44 4.84
C LYS A 7 4.86 -2.96 3.61
N ASN A 8 5.46 -2.80 2.43
CA ASN A 8 5.04 -3.56 1.26
C ASN A 8 5.31 -5.06 1.44
N PRO A 9 4.48 -5.95 0.90
CA PRO A 9 3.35 -5.69 0.00
C PRO A 9 2.05 -5.25 0.69
N TYR A 10 1.98 -5.34 2.01
CA TYR A 10 0.72 -5.13 2.77
C TYR A 10 0.10 -3.74 2.58
N ALA A 11 0.91 -2.68 2.41
CA ALA A 11 0.38 -1.35 2.11
C ALA A 11 -0.42 -1.35 0.79
N MET A 12 0.14 -1.92 -0.28
CA MET A 12 -0.54 -2.03 -1.57
C MET A 12 -1.73 -2.98 -1.52
N GLN A 13 -1.64 -4.09 -0.78
CA GLN A 13 -2.79 -5.00 -0.59
C GLN A 13 -3.98 -4.32 0.08
N ILE A 14 -3.78 -3.31 0.95
CA ILE A 14 -4.88 -2.50 1.49
C ILE A 14 -5.51 -1.67 0.37
N ILE A 15 -4.70 -1.07 -0.51
CA ILE A 15 -5.16 -0.27 -1.65
C ILE A 15 -5.95 -1.12 -2.65
N TYR A 16 -5.48 -2.32 -2.96
CA TYR A 16 -6.18 -3.26 -3.84
C TYR A 16 -7.47 -3.82 -3.21
N GLY A 17 -7.60 -3.76 -1.88
CA GLY A 17 -8.74 -4.28 -1.13
C GLY A 17 -8.59 -5.74 -0.68
N ASP A 18 -7.44 -6.37 -0.95
CA ASP A 18 -7.12 -7.74 -0.56
C ASP A 18 -6.89 -7.86 0.95
N LYS A 19 -6.14 -6.92 1.52
CA LYS A 19 -5.86 -6.85 2.96
C LYS A 19 -6.91 -5.99 3.66
N LYS A 20 -7.83 -6.65 4.35
CA LYS A 20 -8.96 -6.04 5.07
C LYS A 20 -8.71 -5.83 6.56
N ILE A 21 -7.64 -6.40 7.10
CA ILE A 21 -7.28 -6.33 8.51
C ILE A 21 -5.82 -5.93 8.64
N GLU A 22 -5.56 -4.84 9.37
CA GLU A 22 -4.24 -4.45 9.84
C GLU A 22 -4.04 -4.95 11.28
N TYR A 23 -2.93 -5.63 11.55
CA TYR A 23 -2.64 -6.21 12.85
C TYR A 23 -1.66 -5.32 13.62
N ARG A 24 -2.01 -4.92 14.85
CA ARG A 24 -1.14 -4.11 15.70
C ARG A 24 -1.22 -4.55 17.15
N THR A 25 -0.09 -4.52 17.85
CA THR A 25 -0.03 -4.83 19.29
C THR A 25 -0.71 -3.78 20.19
N TRP A 26 -1.20 -2.69 19.61
CA TRP A 26 -1.82 -1.54 20.26
C TRP A 26 -3.11 -1.13 19.51
N PRO A 27 -4.11 -0.54 20.19
CA PRO A 27 -5.36 -0.08 19.56
C PRO A 27 -5.21 1.34 18.97
N PRO A 28 -6.02 1.74 17.97
CA PRO A 28 -5.89 3.04 17.31
C PRO A 28 -6.43 4.22 18.13
N LYS A 29 -6.94 3.96 19.35
CA LYS A 29 -7.63 4.94 20.21
C LYS A 29 -8.80 5.59 19.45
N ASN A 30 -8.78 6.92 19.29
CA ASN A 30 -9.84 7.68 18.62
C ASN A 30 -9.59 7.86 17.12
N VAL A 31 -8.50 7.31 16.56
CA VAL A 31 -8.20 7.43 15.14
C VAL A 31 -9.15 6.54 14.33
N LYS A 32 -9.92 7.16 13.44
CA LYS A 32 -10.83 6.48 12.51
C LYS A 32 -10.32 6.47 11.08
N GLU A 33 -9.39 7.35 10.75
CA GLU A 33 -8.78 7.46 9.44
C GLU A 33 -7.31 7.79 9.58
N PHE A 34 -6.49 7.24 8.69
CA PHE A 34 -5.07 7.55 8.66
C PHE A 34 -4.55 7.65 7.23
N LEU A 35 -3.49 8.44 7.05
CA LEU A 35 -2.73 8.47 5.82
C LEU A 35 -1.87 7.21 5.75
N LEU A 36 -2.15 6.33 4.79
CA LEU A 36 -1.36 5.15 4.51
C LEU A 36 -0.04 5.56 3.86
N VAL A 37 1.07 5.20 4.51
CA VAL A 37 2.41 5.40 3.99
C VAL A 37 3.06 4.04 3.78
N SER A 38 3.57 3.77 2.58
CA SER A 38 4.44 2.63 2.38
C SER A 38 5.78 2.88 3.06
N SER A 39 6.21 1.94 3.89
CA SER A 39 7.51 1.98 4.54
C SER A 39 8.63 2.10 3.50
N SER A 40 9.70 2.84 3.83
CA SER A 40 10.91 2.90 3.00
C SER A 40 11.64 1.55 2.94
N THR A 41 11.41 0.69 3.92
CA THR A 41 11.96 -0.67 3.99
C THR A 41 10.83 -1.67 3.73
N PRO A 42 10.87 -2.45 2.63
CA PRO A 42 9.85 -3.46 2.33
C PRO A 42 9.90 -4.64 3.32
N SER A 43 8.91 -5.52 3.24
CA SER A 43 8.97 -6.83 3.90
C SER A 43 10.18 -7.61 3.37
N ASN A 44 10.87 -8.30 4.27
CA ASN A 44 12.00 -9.18 3.94
C ASN A 44 11.55 -10.63 3.69
N VAL A 45 10.29 -10.95 3.98
CA VAL A 45 9.72 -12.30 3.84
C VAL A 45 8.64 -12.40 2.76
N ASP A 46 8.17 -11.26 2.27
CA ASP A 46 7.13 -11.20 1.23
C ASP A 46 7.65 -10.52 -0.02
N PHE A 47 7.19 -10.99 -1.18
CA PHE A 47 7.51 -10.39 -2.46
C PHE A 47 6.83 -9.01 -2.58
N GLY A 48 7.64 -7.96 -2.54
CA GLY A 48 7.20 -6.57 -2.72
C GLY A 48 8.04 -5.78 -3.74
N LEU A 49 8.79 -6.48 -4.60
CA LEU A 49 9.56 -5.84 -5.67
C LEU A 49 8.60 -5.13 -6.65
N GLY A 50 9.00 -3.97 -7.15
CA GLY A 50 8.17 -3.18 -8.05
C GLY A 50 7.09 -2.33 -7.35
N LEU A 51 6.94 -2.42 -6.03
CA LEU A 51 6.00 -1.59 -5.27
C LEU A 51 6.67 -0.31 -4.72
N PRO A 52 5.95 0.83 -4.65
CA PRO A 52 6.50 2.10 -4.19
C PRO A 52 6.77 2.07 -2.68
N ASN A 53 8.01 2.33 -2.26
CA ASN A 53 8.45 2.41 -0.87
C ASN A 53 8.76 3.86 -0.48
N GLY A 54 8.36 4.27 0.73
CA GLY A 54 8.60 5.62 1.25
C GLY A 54 7.66 6.69 0.70
N TYR A 55 6.41 6.32 0.37
CA TYR A 55 5.41 7.23 -0.18
C TYR A 55 4.12 7.20 0.63
N ALA A 56 3.50 8.37 0.79
CA ALA A 56 2.08 8.46 1.14
C ALA A 56 1.24 8.08 -0.07
N LEU A 57 0.23 7.24 0.14
CA LEU A 57 -0.49 6.56 -0.95
C LEU A 57 -1.98 6.89 -0.97
N ALA A 58 -2.66 6.75 0.16
CA ALA A 58 -4.12 6.92 0.24
C ALA A 58 -4.54 7.24 1.67
N ILE A 59 -5.74 7.78 1.85
CA ILE A 59 -6.43 7.79 3.14
C ILE A 59 -7.15 6.46 3.32
N VAL A 60 -6.93 5.82 4.45
CA VAL A 60 -7.55 4.54 4.85
C VAL A 60 -8.46 4.78 6.04
N GLU A 61 -9.64 4.16 6.00
CA GLU A 61 -10.61 4.16 7.10
C GLU A 61 -10.43 2.90 7.95
N ILE A 62 -10.53 3.05 9.27
CA ILE A 62 -10.66 1.98 10.26
C ILE A 62 -12.14 1.81 10.55
N THR A 63 -12.76 0.76 10.00
CA THR A 63 -14.20 0.52 10.12
C THR A 63 -14.59 -0.11 11.45
N SER A 64 -13.71 -0.91 12.04
CA SER A 64 -13.89 -1.53 13.35
C SER A 64 -12.55 -2.00 13.91
N VAL A 65 -12.50 -2.24 15.22
CA VAL A 65 -11.33 -2.78 15.92
C VAL A 65 -11.81 -3.89 16.83
N SER A 66 -11.07 -5.00 16.91
CA SER A 66 -11.38 -6.06 17.87
C SER A 66 -11.27 -5.56 19.31
N ASP A 67 -12.19 -5.99 20.19
CA ASP A 67 -12.15 -5.61 21.61
C ASP A 67 -10.97 -6.23 22.36
N ARG A 68 -10.49 -7.38 21.87
CA ARG A 68 -9.41 -8.16 22.46
C ARG A 68 -8.34 -8.46 21.42
N LYS A 69 -7.14 -8.74 21.91
CA LYS A 69 -6.04 -9.24 21.09
C LYS A 69 -6.34 -10.67 20.65
N ASN A 70 -5.94 -11.00 19.41
CA ASN A 70 -5.96 -12.36 18.90
C ASN A 70 -4.83 -13.21 19.52
N ARG A 71 -4.72 -14.48 19.09
CA ARG A 71 -3.73 -15.43 19.63
C ARG A 71 -2.27 -14.96 19.48
N ASP A 72 -1.99 -14.13 18.47
CA ASP A 72 -0.65 -13.58 18.20
C ASP A 72 -0.39 -12.27 18.96
N GLY A 73 -1.29 -11.88 19.88
CA GLY A 73 -1.13 -10.68 20.70
C GLY A 73 -1.46 -9.36 19.98
N ASN A 74 -2.19 -9.42 18.87
CA ASN A 74 -2.53 -8.25 18.05
C ASN A 74 -4.02 -7.90 18.12
N TYR A 75 -4.32 -6.62 18.15
CA TYR A 75 -5.63 -6.09 17.78
C TYR A 75 -5.82 -6.18 16.26
N GLU A 76 -7.06 -6.44 15.86
CA GLU A 76 -7.45 -6.53 14.46
C GLU A 76 -8.14 -5.22 14.07
N TRP A 77 -7.48 -4.41 13.27
CA TRP A 77 -8.04 -3.17 12.76
C TRP A 77 -8.63 -3.47 11.39
N HIS A 78 -9.95 -3.52 11.29
CA HIS A 78 -10.61 -3.67 10.00
C HIS A 78 -10.47 -2.38 9.22
N VAL A 79 -9.87 -2.47 8.04
CA VAL A 79 -9.48 -1.33 7.23
C VAL A 79 -9.99 -1.44 5.81
N ARG A 80 -10.24 -0.29 5.20
CA ARG A 80 -10.51 -0.18 3.76
C ARG A 80 -9.96 1.13 3.20
N PRO A 81 -9.50 1.15 1.93
CA PRO A 81 -9.10 2.39 1.29
C PRO A 81 -10.34 3.29 1.14
N LYS A 82 -10.20 4.55 1.55
CA LYS A 82 -11.28 5.54 1.53
C LYS A 82 -11.13 6.52 0.38
N MET A 83 -9.92 7.01 0.15
CA MET A 83 -9.63 8.09 -0.80
C MET A 83 -8.20 7.97 -1.33
N PRO A 84 -7.99 7.82 -2.65
CA PRO A 84 -6.68 7.97 -3.25
C PRO A 84 -6.16 9.39 -3.06
N ILE A 85 -4.85 9.57 -2.95
CA ILE A 85 -4.22 10.89 -2.93
C ILE A 85 -3.14 10.94 -4.00
N LYS A 86 -2.71 12.14 -4.42
CA LYS A 86 -1.51 12.24 -5.24
C LYS A 86 -0.30 11.74 -4.42
N PRO A 87 0.42 10.70 -4.88
CA PRO A 87 1.50 10.13 -4.08
C PRO A 87 2.65 11.10 -3.88
N PHE A 88 3.18 11.19 -2.66
CA PHE A 88 4.34 12.01 -2.34
C PHE A 88 5.29 11.33 -1.36
N LYS A 89 6.57 11.68 -1.42
CA LYS A 89 7.59 11.09 -0.54
C LYS A 89 7.34 11.47 0.91
N VAL A 90 7.33 10.47 1.79
CA VAL A 90 7.20 10.66 3.24
C VAL A 90 8.13 9.68 3.95
N LYS A 91 8.89 10.19 4.92
CA LYS A 91 9.68 9.33 5.81
C LYS A 91 8.77 8.74 6.88
N GLY A 92 8.54 7.44 6.80
CA GLY A 92 7.76 6.70 7.80
C GLY A 92 8.37 6.76 9.20
N LYS A 93 7.52 6.65 10.23
CA LYS A 93 7.89 6.52 11.64
C LYS A 93 7.14 5.36 12.31
N LEU A 94 7.62 4.94 13.47
CA LEU A 94 6.88 3.99 14.33
C LEU A 94 5.63 4.66 14.90
N HIS A 95 4.59 3.86 15.13
CA HIS A 95 3.26 4.30 15.57
C HIS A 95 2.62 5.33 14.63
N PHE A 96 1.52 5.93 15.06
CA PHE A 96 0.96 7.09 14.36
C PHE A 96 1.89 8.30 14.51
N TYR A 97 2.03 9.06 13.43
CA TYR A 97 2.78 10.30 13.41
C TYR A 97 2.05 11.32 12.54
N ASP A 98 2.25 12.61 12.83
CA ASP A 98 1.61 13.66 12.03
C ASP A 98 2.37 13.90 10.72
N VAL A 99 1.60 14.03 9.65
CA VAL A 99 2.01 14.53 8.34
C VAL A 99 1.23 15.80 8.07
N ASP A 100 1.93 16.84 7.62
CA ASP A 100 1.31 18.12 7.27
C ASP A 100 0.19 17.90 6.24
N GLY A 101 -1.03 18.33 6.62
CA GLY A 101 -2.21 18.20 5.79
C GLY A 101 -2.12 18.99 4.48
N GLN A 102 -1.29 20.04 4.42
CA GLN A 102 -1.08 20.83 3.20
C GLN A 102 -0.38 20.04 2.09
N LEU A 103 0.32 18.95 2.43
CA LEU A 103 0.97 18.07 1.46
C LEU A 103 0.00 17.03 0.86
N ILE A 104 -1.19 16.87 1.45
CA ILE A 104 -2.14 15.84 1.07
C ILE A 104 -3.07 16.41 0.01
N GLU A 105 -2.92 15.97 -1.24
CA GLU A 105 -3.79 16.30 -2.37
C GLU A 105 -4.76 15.12 -2.63
N PRO A 106 -6.03 15.15 -2.17
CA PRO A 106 -6.98 14.06 -2.40
C PRO A 106 -7.45 13.98 -3.85
N LEU A 107 -7.78 12.78 -4.32
CA LEU A 107 -8.29 12.49 -5.67
C LEU A 107 -9.74 11.97 -5.60
N PRO A 108 -10.73 12.84 -5.28
CA PRO A 108 -12.12 12.42 -5.08
C PRO A 108 -12.76 11.79 -6.32
N ASP A 109 -12.35 12.20 -7.52
CA ASP A 109 -12.90 11.70 -8.78
C ASP A 109 -12.58 10.22 -9.01
N LEU A 110 -11.51 9.71 -8.39
CA LEU A 110 -11.10 8.31 -8.47
C LEU A 110 -11.77 7.39 -7.44
N VAL A 111 -12.55 7.93 -6.49
CA VAL A 111 -13.17 7.10 -5.43
C VAL A 111 -14.14 6.07 -6.01
N LYS A 112 -14.90 6.46 -7.05
CA LYS A 112 -15.89 5.57 -7.67
C LYS A 112 -15.21 4.44 -8.44
N SER A 113 -14.19 4.74 -9.24
CA SER A 113 -13.42 3.75 -9.98
C SER A 113 -12.58 2.87 -9.05
N MET A 114 -12.06 3.40 -7.93
CA MET A 114 -11.39 2.62 -6.88
C MET A 114 -12.33 1.58 -6.26
N LYS A 115 -13.54 1.99 -5.90
CA LYS A 115 -14.55 1.07 -5.34
C LYS A 115 -14.93 -0.02 -6.34
N GLU A 116 -15.02 0.33 -7.62
CA GLU A 116 -15.24 -0.65 -8.67
C GLU A 116 -14.05 -1.61 -8.79
N TYR A 117 -12.81 -1.10 -8.81
CA TYR A 117 -11.60 -1.91 -8.89
C TYR A 117 -11.56 -2.96 -7.76
N ILE A 118 -11.81 -2.55 -6.52
CA ILE A 118 -11.82 -3.45 -5.35
C ILE A 118 -12.89 -4.56 -5.49
N LYS A 119 -13.99 -4.29 -6.20
CA LYS A 119 -15.07 -5.26 -6.42
C LYS A 119 -14.80 -6.16 -7.63
N ASN A 120 -14.34 -5.58 -8.72
CA ASN A 120 -14.09 -6.22 -10.00
C ASN A 120 -12.97 -5.45 -10.75
N PRO A 121 -11.70 -5.87 -10.59
CA PRO A 121 -10.56 -5.22 -11.24
C PRO A 121 -10.64 -5.20 -12.77
N GLU A 122 -11.37 -6.13 -13.38
CA GLU A 122 -11.53 -6.26 -14.84
C GLU A 122 -12.62 -5.33 -15.42
N SER A 123 -13.35 -4.61 -14.55
CA SER A 123 -14.40 -3.68 -14.98
C SER A 123 -13.81 -2.47 -15.69
N GLU A 124 -14.37 -2.07 -16.84
CA GLU A 124 -14.00 -0.80 -17.51
C GLU A 124 -14.21 0.42 -16.60
N LYS A 125 -15.15 0.33 -15.64
CA LYS A 125 -15.38 1.39 -14.65
C LYS A 125 -14.26 1.49 -13.62
N ALA A 126 -13.41 0.47 -13.49
CA ALA A 126 -12.22 0.47 -12.65
C ALA A 126 -11.02 1.12 -13.35
N THR A 127 -11.03 1.21 -14.68
CA THR A 127 -9.90 1.71 -15.50
C THR A 127 -9.32 3.03 -15.02
N PRO A 128 -10.10 4.08 -14.69
CA PRO A 128 -9.51 5.34 -14.25
C PRO A 128 -8.65 5.20 -12.99
N PHE A 129 -9.07 4.37 -12.03
CA PHE A 129 -8.27 4.12 -10.83
C PHE A 129 -6.98 3.36 -11.17
N TYR A 130 -7.04 2.40 -12.08
CA TYR A 130 -5.85 1.70 -12.52
C TYR A 130 -4.86 2.64 -13.23
N THR A 131 -5.29 3.30 -14.31
CA THR A 131 -4.41 4.09 -15.18
C THR A 131 -3.94 5.39 -14.53
N GLU A 132 -4.78 6.05 -13.74
CA GLU A 132 -4.44 7.37 -13.17
C GLU A 132 -3.79 7.27 -11.79
N PHE A 133 -3.90 6.13 -11.10
CA PHE A 133 -3.36 5.97 -9.76
C PHE A 133 -2.44 4.74 -9.60
N LEU A 134 -2.87 3.54 -9.97
CA LEU A 134 -2.04 2.35 -9.78
C LEU A 134 -0.83 2.27 -10.73
N GLU A 135 -1.02 2.53 -12.02
CA GLU A 135 0.06 2.51 -13.01
C GLU A 135 1.18 3.53 -12.71
N PRO A 136 0.89 4.79 -12.31
CA PRO A 136 1.92 5.70 -11.81
C PRO A 136 2.71 5.17 -10.60
N LEU A 137 2.03 4.47 -9.67
CA LEU A 137 2.67 3.86 -8.51
C LEU A 137 3.58 2.69 -8.90
N GLU A 138 3.17 1.86 -9.85
CA GLU A 138 4.01 0.80 -10.45
C GLU A 138 5.24 1.40 -11.12
N GLY A 139 5.09 2.52 -11.82
CA GLY A 139 6.22 3.28 -12.38
C GLY A 139 7.21 3.76 -11.32
N ILE A 140 6.73 4.22 -10.15
CA ILE A 140 7.60 4.57 -9.01
C ILE A 140 8.33 3.35 -8.48
N GLY A 141 7.61 2.26 -8.19
CA GLY A 141 8.21 1.07 -7.60
C GLY A 141 9.19 0.36 -8.56
N THR A 142 8.90 0.33 -9.86
CA THR A 142 9.81 -0.17 -10.89
C THR A 142 11.11 0.63 -10.94
N LYS A 143 11.04 1.96 -10.80
CA LYS A 143 12.24 2.82 -10.72
C LYS A 143 13.06 2.56 -9.45
N GLN A 144 12.41 2.22 -8.34
CA GLN A 144 13.05 1.91 -7.05
C GLN A 144 13.63 0.49 -6.96
N MET A 145 13.15 -0.42 -7.81
CA MET A 145 13.60 -1.81 -7.84
C MET A 145 15.12 -1.91 -8.10
N PRO A 146 15.87 -2.87 -7.53
CA PRO A 146 17.28 -3.04 -7.85
C PRO A 146 17.53 -3.27 -9.35
N LYS A 147 18.64 -2.75 -9.88
CA LYS A 147 18.95 -2.75 -11.32
C LYS A 147 18.96 -4.13 -11.97
N LYS A 148 19.39 -5.17 -11.23
CA LYS A 148 19.34 -6.56 -11.67
C LYS A 148 17.91 -6.97 -12.09
N TYR A 149 16.92 -6.68 -11.25
CA TYR A 149 15.53 -7.05 -11.51
C TYR A 149 14.88 -6.15 -12.57
N GLN A 150 15.25 -4.86 -12.62
CA GLN A 150 14.82 -3.98 -13.73
C GLN A 150 15.28 -4.52 -15.09
N LYS A 151 16.52 -5.03 -15.15
CA LYS A 151 17.07 -5.63 -16.37
C LYS A 151 16.31 -6.89 -16.77
N ILE A 152 16.08 -7.82 -15.83
CA ILE A 152 15.31 -9.05 -16.09
C ILE A 152 13.93 -8.70 -16.63
N LEU A 153 13.18 -7.83 -15.95
CA LEU A 153 11.85 -7.44 -16.38
C LEU A 153 11.85 -6.82 -17.78
N LYS A 154 12.83 -5.98 -18.10
CA LYS A 154 12.97 -5.37 -19.43
C LYS A 154 13.27 -6.38 -20.53
N GLU A 155 14.08 -7.40 -20.22
CA GLU A 155 14.52 -8.40 -21.20
C GLU A 155 13.47 -9.50 -21.44
N THR A 156 12.76 -9.91 -20.40
CA THR A 156 11.81 -11.03 -20.46
C THR A 156 10.35 -10.60 -20.54
N ASN A 157 10.03 -9.38 -20.10
CA ASN A 157 8.66 -8.93 -19.84
C ASN A 157 7.87 -9.92 -18.96
N ASP A 158 8.54 -10.61 -18.04
CA ASP A 158 7.97 -11.68 -17.22
C ASP A 158 8.31 -11.49 -15.73
N TRP A 159 7.27 -11.26 -14.92
CA TRP A 159 7.39 -11.13 -13.47
C TRP A 159 7.77 -12.45 -12.79
N ASN A 160 7.49 -13.62 -13.38
CA ASN A 160 7.91 -14.90 -12.82
C ASN A 160 9.44 -15.03 -12.85
N ALA A 161 10.09 -14.61 -13.94
CA ALA A 161 11.54 -14.55 -14.02
C ALA A 161 12.15 -13.61 -12.97
N VAL A 162 11.51 -12.46 -12.71
CA VAL A 162 11.94 -11.54 -11.63
C VAL A 162 11.78 -12.19 -10.26
N GLY A 163 10.64 -12.83 -10.01
CA GLY A 163 10.33 -13.53 -8.76
C GLY A 163 11.33 -14.65 -8.47
N GLN A 164 11.62 -15.50 -9.46
CA GLN A 164 12.60 -16.58 -9.33
C GLN A 164 13.99 -16.03 -8.97
N ALA A 165 14.45 -15.00 -9.68
CA ALA A 165 15.75 -14.37 -9.41
C ALA A 165 15.83 -13.69 -8.03
N TRP A 166 14.69 -13.31 -7.44
CA TRP A 166 14.61 -12.79 -6.08
C TRP A 166 14.72 -13.91 -5.06
N VAL A 167 13.96 -15.00 -5.23
CA VAL A 167 14.04 -16.19 -4.36
C VAL A 167 15.45 -16.77 -4.35
N ASP A 168 16.10 -16.89 -5.51
CA ASP A 168 17.45 -17.43 -5.62
C ASP A 168 18.51 -16.56 -4.92
N ALA A 169 18.27 -15.25 -4.80
CA ALA A 169 19.18 -14.33 -4.12
C ALA A 169 18.96 -14.25 -2.60
N ALA A 170 17.82 -14.75 -2.12
CA ALA A 170 17.50 -14.82 -0.69
C ALA A 170 17.97 -16.14 -0.04
N ARG A 171 18.44 -17.09 -0.86
CA ARG A 171 19.11 -18.34 -0.46
C ARG A 171 20.62 -18.15 -0.40
#